data_AF-A0A2N2LYU2-F1
#
_entry.id   AF-A0A2N2LYU2-F1
#
_cell.length_a   1.000
_cell.length_b   1.000
_cell.length_c   1.000
_cell.angle_alpha   90.00
_cell.angle_beta   90.00
_cell.angle_gamma   90.00
#
_symmetry.space_group_name_H-M   'P 1'
#
loop_
_entity.id
_entity.type
_entity.pdbx_description
1 polymer ?
#
loop_
_entity_poly.entity_id
_entity_poly.type
_entity_poly.pdbx_seq_one_letter_code
_entity_poly.pdbx_strand_id
1 'polypeptide(L)' 'MMKLIDLGFDSWFEAHVDDLRQEDQGIARVSAVDRNSYIIRNEIREIPAELAGKF' A
#
# COMPACT_ATOMS: atom_id res chain seq x y z
N MET A 1 14.35 -3.43 -7.84
CA MET A 1 13.47 -2.37 -7.31
C MET A 1 12.07 -2.75 -7.78
N MET A 2 11.18 -3.08 -6.85
CA MET A 2 9.81 -3.47 -7.18
C MET A 2 9.07 -2.20 -7.64
N LYS A 3 8.39 -2.26 -8.76
CA LYS A 3 7.66 -1.13 -9.35
C LYS A 3 6.21 -1.16 -8.88
N LEU A 4 5.49 -0.04 -8.98
CA LEU A 4 4.07 0.03 -8.61
C LEU A 4 3.21 -0.93 -9.44
N ILE A 5 3.63 -1.26 -10.67
CA ILE A 5 3.01 -2.31 -11.49
C ILE A 5 3.07 -3.70 -10.85
N ASP A 6 4.09 -3.98 -10.03
CA ASP A 6 4.22 -5.27 -9.34
C ASP A 6 3.25 -5.37 -8.14
N LEU A 7 2.75 -4.23 -7.64
CA LEU A 7 1.62 -4.16 -6.70
C LEU A 7 0.27 -4.12 -7.45
N GLY A 8 0.30 -4.09 -8.79
CA GLY A 8 -0.88 -4.05 -9.66
C GLY A 8 -1.47 -2.66 -9.84
N PHE A 9 -0.69 -1.60 -9.63
CA PHE A 9 -1.05 -0.24 -10.01
C PHE A 9 -0.64 0.04 -11.45
N ASP A 10 -1.47 0.76 -12.18
CA ASP A 10 -1.20 1.10 -13.56
C ASP A 10 -0.23 2.30 -13.69
N SER A 11 0.16 2.58 -14.93
CA SER A 11 1.04 3.71 -15.26
C SER A 11 0.39 5.06 -14.99
N TRP A 12 -0.95 5.15 -14.92
CA TRP A 12 -1.60 6.39 -14.53
C TRP A 12 -1.34 6.67 -13.05
N PHE A 13 -1.51 5.68 -12.17
CA PHE A 13 -1.23 5.85 -10.74
C PHE A 13 0.26 6.07 -10.46
N GLU A 14 1.15 5.35 -11.15
CA GLU A 14 2.60 5.54 -11.03
C GLU A 14 3.03 6.98 -11.36
N ALA A 15 2.37 7.64 -12.32
CA ALA A 15 2.66 9.02 -12.68
C ALA A 15 2.15 10.07 -11.66
N HIS A 16 1.24 9.71 -10.75
CA HIS A 16 0.63 10.64 -9.79
C HIS A 16 0.97 10.31 -8.33
N VAL A 17 1.72 9.24 -8.08
CA VAL A 17 2.00 8.75 -6.73
C VAL A 17 2.79 9.76 -5.90
N ASP A 18 3.74 10.47 -6.51
CA ASP A 18 4.60 11.42 -5.81
C ASP A 18 3.82 12.64 -5.30
N ASP A 19 2.72 13.02 -5.98
CA ASP A 19 1.83 14.09 -5.53
C ASP A 19 0.93 13.66 -4.36
N LEU A 20 0.67 12.36 -4.23
CA LEU A 20 -0.21 11.78 -3.20
C LEU A 20 0.54 11.32 -1.96
N ARG A 21 1.85 11.06 -2.07
CA ARG A 21 2.66 10.44 -1.02
C ARG A 21 3.24 11.49 -0.08
N GLN A 22 3.07 11.29 1.22
CA GLN A 22 3.79 12.06 2.25
C GLN A 22 5.17 11.44 2.49
N GLU A 23 6.15 12.23 2.96
CA GLU A 23 7.55 11.78 3.11
C GLU A 23 7.70 10.52 3.98
N ASP A 24 6.80 10.30 4.94
CA ASP A 24 6.82 9.13 5.84
C ASP A 24 5.83 8.02 5.47
N GLN A 25 5.18 8.10 4.30
CA GLN A 25 4.19 7.13 3.85
C GLN A 25 4.67 6.30 2.67
N GLY A 26 4.38 5.00 2.70
CA GLY A 26 4.63 4.07 1.61
C GLY A 26 3.33 3.58 0.99
N ILE A 27 3.38 3.20 -0.29
CA ILE A 27 2.25 2.57 -0.97
C ILE A 27 2.26 1.06 -0.67
N ALA A 28 1.09 0.52 -0.40
CA ALA A 28 0.88 -0.91 -0.24
C ALA A 28 -0.50 -1.30 -0.80
N ARG A 29 -0.63 -2.58 -1.14
CA ARG A 29 -1.89 -3.18 -1.56
C ARG A 29 -2.44 -4.06 -0.46
N VAL A 30 -3.73 -3.94 -0.17
CA VAL A 30 -4.43 -4.90 0.72
C VAL A 30 -4.54 -6.24 -0.02
N SER A 31 -3.97 -7.30 0.55
CA SER A 31 -4.05 -8.67 0.03
C SER A 31 -5.10 -9.52 0.76
N ALA A 32 -5.39 -9.22 2.03
CA ALA A 32 -6.47 -9.86 2.79
C ALA A 32 -7.13 -8.89 3.78
N VAL A 33 -8.42 -9.11 4.05
CA VAL A 33 -9.21 -8.37 5.03
C VAL A 33 -9.75 -9.33 6.07
N ASP A 34 -9.53 -9.02 7.34
CA ASP A 34 -10.11 -9.66 8.50
C ASP A 34 -10.73 -8.57 9.42
N ARG A 35 -11.60 -8.95 10.37
CA ARG A 35 -12.51 -8.02 11.08
C ARG A 35 -11.84 -6.75 11.61
N ASN A 36 -10.64 -6.86 12.17
CA ASN A 36 -9.90 -5.74 12.73
C ASN A 36 -8.46 -5.68 12.20
N SER A 37 -8.12 -6.54 11.24
CA SER A 37 -6.75 -6.70 10.76
C SER A 37 -6.72 -6.88 9.24
N TYR A 38 -5.62 -6.45 8.65
CA TYR A 38 -5.41 -6.51 7.22
C TYR A 38 -4.04 -7.14 6.98
N ILE A 39 -3.91 -7.86 5.87
CA ILE A 39 -2.59 -8.17 5.32
C ILE A 39 -2.37 -7.23 4.16
N ILE A 40 -1.26 -6.51 4.19
CA ILE A 40 -0.84 -5.62 3.10
C ILE A 40 0.45 -6.11 2.48
N ARG A 41 0.57 -6.03 1.17
CA ARG A 41 1.79 -6.21 0.40
C ARG A 41 2.37 -4.85 0.08
N ASN A 42 3.56 -4.57 0.60
CA ASN A 42 4.37 -3.43 0.15
C ASN A 42 5.49 -3.90 -0.79
N GLU A 43 6.39 -2.98 -1.17
CA GLU A 43 7.52 -3.26 -2.06
C GLU A 43 8.51 -4.31 -1.52
N ILE A 44 8.49 -4.59 -0.21
CA ILE A 44 9.44 -5.49 0.46
C ILE A 44 8.79 -6.85 0.72
N ARG A 45 7.62 -6.87 1.36
CA ARG A 45 6.98 -8.10 1.84
C ARG A 45 5.50 -7.89 2.15
N GLU A 46 4.83 -8.99 2.52
CA GLU A 46 3.55 -8.90 3.20
C GLU A 46 3.75 -8.63 4.69
N ILE A 47 2.95 -7.74 5.26
CA ILE A 47 2.92 -7.41 6.69
C ILE A 47 1.48 -7.28 7.18
N PRO A 48 1.21 -7.62 8.44
CA PRO A 48 -0.05 -7.28 9.09
C PRO A 48 -0.18 -5.77 9.29
N ALA A 49 -1.39 -5.27 9.15
CA ALA A 49 -1.75 -3.87 9.34
C ALA A 49 -3.10 -3.74 10.05
N GLU A 50 -3.31 -2.60 10.69
CA GLU A 50 -4.54 -2.22 11.39
C GLU A 50 -4.94 -0.81 10.92
N LEU A 51 -6.20 -0.44 11.12
CA LEU A 51 -6.66 0.90 10.79
C LEU A 51 -6.03 1.92 11.76
N ALA A 52 -5.45 3.01 11.22
CA ALA A 52 -4.85 4.08 12.02
C ALA A 52 -5.88 5.14 12.41
N GLY A 53 -6.19 5.30 13.71
CA GLY A 53 -7.24 6.22 14.19
C GLY A 53 -8.22 5.60 15.19
N LYS A 54 -9.34 6.28 15.46
CA LYS A 54 -10.46 5.74 16.27
C LYS A 54 -11.51 5.14 15.32
N PHE A 55 -11.64 3.81 15.34
CA PHE A 55 -12.66 3.05 14.61
C PHE A 55 -13.41 2.15 15.58
#